data_AF-A0A7R9XM99-F1
#
_entry.id   AF-A0A7R9XM99-F1
#
_cell.length_a   1.000
_cell.length_b   1.000
_cell.length_c   1.000
_cell.angle_alpha   90.00
_cell.angle_beta   90.00
_cell.angle_gamma   90.00
#
_symmetry.space_group_name_H-M   'P 1'
#
loop_
_entity.id
_entity.type
_entity.pdbx_description
1 polymer ?
#
loop_
_entity_poly.entity_id
_entity_poly.type
_entity_poly.pdbx_seq_one_letter_code
_entity_poly.pdbx_strand_id
1 'polypeptide(L)'
;EPTVVELAANPAKHSQTNPLMMLMRSDGGCVYKSVSFDKGKTWGAAEPINVPNPNTKFHVIHMHPGGVLAMVYNNHKRTQECRACRTHLHLAVSFDNAHSWSDVTVIEDEEESGVR
;
A
#
# COMPACT_ATOMS: atom_id res chain seq x y z
N GLU A 1 1.74 0.54 -12.34
CA GLU A 1 2.23 1.81 -11.77
C GLU A 1 2.33 1.73 -10.25
N PRO A 2 3.18 2.52 -9.58
CA PRO A 2 3.08 2.76 -8.15
C PRO A 2 1.86 3.64 -7.81
N THR A 3 1.39 3.58 -6.57
CA THR A 3 0.36 4.49 -6.05
C THR A 3 1.04 5.61 -5.28
N VAL A 4 0.72 6.88 -5.57
CA VAL A 4 1.25 8.04 -4.84
C VAL A 4 0.12 8.71 -4.08
N VAL A 5 0.33 8.95 -2.78
CA VAL A 5 -0.61 9.62 -1.88
C VAL A 5 0.07 10.78 -1.17
N GLU A 6 -0.69 11.80 -0.80
CA GLU A 6 -0.20 12.96 -0.05
C GLU A 6 -0.37 12.70 1.45
N LEU A 7 0.72 12.70 2.21
CA LEU A 7 0.63 12.50 3.65
C LEU A 7 0.18 13.78 4.35
N ALA A 8 -0.57 13.65 5.44
CA ALA A 8 -0.87 14.81 6.27
C ALA A 8 0.42 15.51 6.74
N ALA A 9 0.42 16.84 6.76
CA ALA A 9 1.52 17.63 7.32
C ALA A 9 1.87 17.09 8.72
N ASN A 10 3.15 16.85 8.97
CA ASN A 10 3.62 16.74 10.34
C ASN A 10 3.76 18.17 10.88
N PRO A 11 2.94 18.61 11.85
CA PRO A 11 3.01 19.97 12.37
C PRO A 11 4.36 20.31 13.04
N ALA A 12 5.16 19.30 13.41
CA ALA A 12 6.51 19.50 13.96
C ALA A 12 7.58 19.78 12.90
N LYS A 13 7.29 19.63 11.60
CA LYS A 13 8.21 19.97 10.51
C LYS A 13 7.66 21.20 9.79
N HIS A 14 8.41 22.32 9.85
CA HIS A 14 8.11 23.54 9.09
C HIS A 14 8.32 23.33 7.58
N SER A 15 7.52 22.45 6.98
CA SER A 15 7.43 22.28 5.53
C SER A 15 6.24 23.07 5.02
N GLN A 16 6.44 23.88 3.98
CA GLN A 16 5.34 24.61 3.34
C GLN A 16 4.41 23.70 2.53
N THR A 17 4.80 22.43 2.31
CA THR A 17 3.97 21.45 1.60
C THR A 17 4.01 20.08 2.26
N ASN A 18 2.94 19.34 2.10
CA ASN A 18 2.82 17.97 2.57
C ASN A 18 3.80 17.03 1.84
N PRO A 19 4.40 16.04 2.53
CA PRO A 19 5.19 15.00 1.90
C PRO A 19 4.33 14.11 0.99
N LEU A 20 4.94 13.54 -0.05
CA LEU A 20 4.33 12.49 -0.87
C LEU A 20 4.85 11.13 -0.45
N MET A 21 3.97 10.14 -0.36
CA MET A 21 4.33 8.74 -0.19
C MET A 21 4.03 7.97 -1.48
N MET A 22 5.03 7.26 -1.98
CA MET A 22 4.87 6.29 -3.04
C MET A 22 4.79 4.90 -2.43
N LEU A 23 3.75 4.16 -2.77
CA LEU A 23 3.59 2.74 -2.48
C LEU A 23 3.84 1.94 -3.75
N MET A 24 4.68 0.91 -3.63
CA MET A 24 5.21 0.16 -4.76
C MET A 24 4.99 -1.32 -4.57
N ARG A 25 4.72 -2.00 -5.69
CA ARG A 25 4.89 -3.45 -5.78
C ARG A 25 6.36 -3.79 -5.67
N SER A 26 6.66 -4.95 -5.10
CA SER A 26 8.02 -5.46 -5.02
C SER A 26 8.07 -6.96 -5.27
N ASP A 27 9.25 -7.46 -5.62
CA ASP A 27 9.55 -8.89 -5.61
C ASP A 27 9.90 -9.42 -4.21
N GLY A 28 9.89 -8.56 -3.19
CA GLY A 28 10.18 -8.90 -1.79
C GLY A 28 9.00 -9.50 -1.03
N GLY A 29 7.87 -9.77 -1.70
CA GLY A 29 6.68 -10.40 -1.09
C GLY A 29 5.83 -9.48 -0.21
N CYS A 30 6.12 -8.18 -0.22
CA CYS A 30 5.37 -7.15 0.50
C CYS A 30 5.33 -5.84 -0.30
N VAL A 31 4.44 -4.95 0.10
CA VAL A 31 4.43 -3.57 -0.40
C VAL A 31 5.63 -2.83 0.14
N TYR A 32 6.24 -1.99 -0.69
CA TYR A 32 7.30 -1.05 -0.29
C TYR A 32 6.77 0.37 -0.30
N LYS A 33 7.34 1.22 0.55
CA LYS A 33 7.10 2.66 0.54
C LYS A 33 8.37 3.45 0.33
N SER A 34 8.25 4.62 -0.29
CA SER A 34 9.26 5.66 -0.31
C SER A 34 8.60 7.02 -0.15
N VAL A 35 9.29 7.97 0.46
CA VAL A 35 8.75 9.30 0.77
C VAL A 35 9.55 10.38 0.05
N SER A 36 8.84 11.33 -0.54
CA SER A 36 9.40 12.55 -1.10
C SER A 36 9.00 13.76 -0.27
N PHE A 37 9.96 14.62 0.01
CA PHE A 37 9.77 15.89 0.71
C PHE A 37 9.85 17.11 -0.22
N ASP A 38 10.05 16.89 -1.52
CA ASP A 38 10.32 17.94 -2.52
C ASP A 38 9.37 17.86 -3.73
N LYS A 39 8.12 17.46 -3.48
CA LYS A 39 7.04 17.32 -4.47
C LYS A 39 7.33 16.26 -5.54
N GLY A 40 7.97 15.17 -5.15
CA GLY A 40 8.23 14.02 -6.01
C GLY A 40 9.47 14.15 -6.89
N LYS A 41 10.33 15.16 -6.67
CA LYS A 41 11.58 15.33 -7.44
C LYS A 41 12.63 14.32 -7.02
N THR A 42 12.77 14.10 -5.71
CA THR A 42 13.61 13.07 -5.12
C THR A 42 12.81 12.22 -4.15
N TRP A 43 13.24 10.98 -4.01
CA TRP A 43 12.60 9.95 -3.19
C TRP A 43 13.63 9.36 -2.24
N GLY A 44 13.25 9.14 -0.99
CA GLY A 44 14.09 8.44 -0.02
C GLY A 44 14.30 6.97 -0.36
N ALA A 45 15.09 6.28 0.45
CA ALA A 45 15.26 4.84 0.35
C ALA A 45 13.90 4.13 0.44
N ALA A 46 13.72 3.09 -0.37
CA ALA A 46 12.50 2.28 -0.33
C ALA A 46 12.58 1.32 0.86
N GLU A 47 11.51 1.26 1.64
CA GLU A 47 11.41 0.44 2.85
C GLU A 47 10.18 -0.47 2.77
N PRO A 48 10.27 -1.74 3.21
CA PRO A 48 9.13 -2.64 3.24
C PRO A 48 8.11 -2.17 4.30
N ILE A 49 6.83 -2.43 4.06
CA ILE A 49 5.76 -2.31 5.06
C ILE A 49 5.17 -3.68 5.37
N ASN A 50 4.47 -3.79 6.51
CA ASN A 50 3.81 -5.03 6.94
C ASN A 50 2.48 -5.28 6.20
N VAL A 51 2.49 -5.16 4.87
CA VAL A 51 1.40 -5.52 3.98
C VAL A 51 1.93 -6.52 2.96
N PRO A 52 1.48 -7.79 2.99
CA PRO A 52 1.95 -8.79 2.05
C PRO A 52 1.48 -8.46 0.63
N ASN A 53 2.33 -8.73 -0.35
CA ASN A 53 2.01 -8.52 -1.75
C ASN A 53 2.81 -9.48 -2.63
N PRO A 54 2.16 -10.36 -3.41
CA PRO A 54 2.83 -11.32 -4.29
C PRO A 54 3.25 -10.69 -5.62
N ASN A 55 3.66 -9.42 -5.60
CA ASN A 55 3.88 -8.59 -6.79
C ASN A 55 2.59 -8.46 -7.65
N THR A 56 1.44 -8.21 -7.03
CA THR A 56 0.16 -7.93 -7.70
C THR A 56 -0.23 -6.46 -7.54
N LYS A 57 -1.11 -5.97 -8.43
CA LYS A 57 -1.65 -4.60 -8.28
C LYS A 57 -2.39 -4.47 -6.95
N PHE A 58 -2.28 -3.30 -6.35
CA PHE A 58 -3.07 -2.83 -5.22
C PHE A 58 -3.43 -1.38 -5.49
N HIS A 59 -4.40 -0.84 -4.75
CA HIS A 59 -4.80 0.56 -4.87
C HIS A 59 -5.00 1.17 -3.50
N VAL A 60 -4.62 2.44 -3.34
CA VAL A 60 -4.75 3.19 -2.08
C VAL A 60 -5.42 4.53 -2.34
N ILE A 61 -6.38 4.88 -1.50
CA ILE A 61 -7.09 6.15 -1.55
C ILE A 61 -7.11 6.83 -0.17
N HIS A 62 -7.25 8.14 -0.17
CA HIS A 62 -7.66 8.88 1.04
C HIS A 62 -9.16 8.80 1.23
N MET A 63 -9.56 8.45 2.45
CA MET A 63 -10.91 8.61 2.92
C MET A 63 -11.06 9.97 3.61
N HIS A 64 -12.10 10.69 3.22
CA HIS A 64 -12.46 11.98 3.79
C HIS A 64 -13.81 11.91 4.52
N PRO A 65 -13.96 12.58 5.68
CA PRO A 65 -12.94 13.30 6.44
C PRO A 65 -12.04 12.35 7.27
N GLY A 66 -10.89 12.85 7.75
CA GLY A 66 -10.10 12.16 8.81
C GLY A 66 -8.71 11.65 8.41
N GLY A 67 -8.30 11.76 7.14
CA GLY A 67 -6.93 11.42 6.73
C GLY A 67 -6.62 9.92 6.74
N VAL A 68 -7.65 9.08 6.82
CA VAL A 68 -7.53 7.62 6.78
C VAL A 68 -7.14 7.19 5.38
N LEU A 69 -6.22 6.23 5.27
CA LEU A 69 -5.89 5.58 4.02
C LEU A 69 -6.61 4.24 3.93
N ALA A 70 -7.23 3.94 2.80
CA ALA A 70 -7.80 2.63 2.51
C ALA A 70 -7.02 1.97 1.38
N MET A 71 -6.61 0.72 1.57
CA MET A 71 -5.92 -0.09 0.59
C MET A 71 -6.73 -1.33 0.24
N VAL A 72 -6.89 -1.56 -1.05
CA VAL A 72 -7.36 -2.84 -1.59
C VAL A 72 -6.17 -3.58 -2.19
N TYR A 73 -5.92 -4.81 -1.74
CA TYR A 73 -4.74 -5.59 -2.10
C TYR A 73 -5.01 -7.09 -2.01
N ASN A 74 -4.22 -7.90 -2.70
CA ASN A 74 -4.27 -9.35 -2.57
C ASN A 74 -3.38 -9.81 -1.42
N ASN A 75 -3.99 -10.43 -0.41
CA ASN A 75 -3.34 -10.78 0.85
C ASN A 75 -2.58 -12.10 0.75
N HIS A 76 -1.45 -12.07 0.06
CA HIS A 76 -0.59 -13.23 -0.14
C HIS A 76 0.86 -12.91 0.16
N LYS A 77 1.50 -13.71 1.00
CA LYS A 77 2.96 -13.69 1.14
C LYS A 77 3.57 -14.46 -0.02
N ARG A 78 4.51 -13.86 -0.73
CA ARG A 78 5.20 -14.52 -1.84
C ARG A 78 6.06 -15.67 -1.29
N THR A 79 5.64 -16.91 -1.54
CA THR A 79 6.43 -18.12 -1.24
C THR A 79 7.15 -18.66 -2.47
N GLN A 80 6.65 -18.39 -3.69
CA GLN A 80 7.33 -18.58 -4.99
C GLN A 80 6.51 -17.89 -6.12
N GLU A 81 6.89 -18.04 -7.40
CA GLU A 81 6.04 -17.58 -8.52
C GLU A 81 4.63 -18.19 -8.41
N CYS A 82 3.67 -17.36 -8.02
CA CYS A 82 2.35 -17.83 -7.65
C CYS A 82 1.30 -17.09 -8.47
N ARG A 83 0.93 -17.68 -9.62
CA ARG A 83 -0.17 -17.16 -10.44
C ARG A 83 -1.50 -17.21 -9.68
N ALA A 84 -1.69 -18.20 -8.82
CA ALA A 84 -2.86 -18.33 -7.93
C ALA A 84 -2.93 -17.24 -6.86
N CYS A 85 -1.84 -16.49 -6.60
CA CYS A 85 -1.83 -15.43 -5.59
C CYS A 85 -2.52 -14.14 -6.05
N ARG A 86 -3.31 -14.22 -7.12
CA ARG A 86 -4.21 -13.16 -7.57
C ARG A 86 -5.59 -13.18 -6.89
N THR A 87 -5.73 -13.98 -5.84
CA THR A 87 -6.95 -14.19 -5.04
C THR A 87 -6.81 -13.56 -3.65
N HIS A 88 -7.81 -13.76 -2.78
CA HIS A 88 -7.90 -13.19 -1.44
C HIS A 88 -7.75 -11.67 -1.47
N LEU A 89 -8.74 -11.01 -2.05
CA LEU A 89 -8.80 -9.56 -2.12
C LEU A 89 -9.25 -9.02 -0.76
N HIS A 90 -8.42 -8.21 -0.12
CA HIS A 90 -8.67 -7.65 1.20
C HIS A 90 -8.79 -6.13 1.13
N LEU A 91 -9.58 -5.57 2.05
CA LEU A 91 -9.57 -4.15 2.40
C LEU A 91 -8.84 -3.96 3.72
N ALA A 92 -7.80 -3.14 3.73
CA ALA A 92 -7.15 -2.68 4.95
C ALA A 92 -7.18 -1.16 5.05
N VAL A 93 -7.12 -0.65 6.28
CA VAL A 93 -7.08 0.79 6.56
C VAL A 93 -5.87 1.16 7.41
N SER A 94 -5.37 2.37 7.21
CA SER A 94 -4.36 2.99 8.05
C SER A 94 -4.87 4.32 8.60
N PHE A 95 -4.75 4.48 9.91
CA PHE A 95 -5.12 5.70 10.64
C PHE A 95 -3.91 6.57 10.97
N ASP A 96 -2.70 6.12 10.60
CA ASP A 96 -1.44 6.68 11.08
C ASP A 96 -0.48 7.03 9.94
N ASN A 97 -0.99 7.44 8.77
CA ASN A 97 -0.17 7.74 7.58
C ASN A 97 0.67 6.55 7.09
N ALA A 98 0.06 5.36 7.01
CA ALA A 98 0.67 4.12 6.52
C ALA A 98 1.90 3.65 7.33
N HIS A 99 1.91 3.90 8.64
CA HIS A 99 2.85 3.24 9.55
C HIS A 99 2.34 1.85 9.92
N SER A 100 1.04 1.71 10.18
CA SER A 100 0.36 0.44 10.42
C SER A 100 -0.90 0.31 9.58
N TRP A 101 -1.30 -0.94 9.32
CA TRP A 101 -2.47 -1.30 8.54
C TRP A 101 -3.29 -2.32 9.32
N SER A 102 -4.59 -2.07 9.43
CA SER A 102 -5.57 -2.97 10.04
C SER A 102 -6.43 -3.57 8.95
N ASP A 103 -6.49 -4.89 8.90
CA ASP A 103 -7.42 -5.60 8.01
C ASP A 103 -8.87 -5.31 8.44
N VAL A 104 -9.71 -4.92 7.48
CA VAL A 104 -11.11 -4.56 7.73
C VAL A 104 -12.03 -5.70 7.33
N THR A 105 -11.83 -6.23 6.12
CA THR A 105 -12.64 -7.32 5.59
C THR A 105 -11.95 -8.00 4.42
N VAL A 106 -12.30 -9.27 4.22
CA VAL A 106 -12.13 -9.97 2.96
C VAL A 106 -13.23 -9.50 2.00
N ILE A 107 -12.85 -9.02 0.82
CA ILE A 107 -13.77 -8.63 -0.25
C ILE A 107 -14.09 -9.85 -1.12
N GLU A 108 -13.08 -10.68 -1.38
CA GLU A 108 -13.18 -11.89 -2.19
C GLU A 108 -12.26 -12.94 -1.57
N ASP A 109 -12.79 -14.14 -1.33
CA ASP A 109 -12.07 -15.24 -0.64
C ASP A 109 -11.95 -16.51 -1.50
N GLU A 110 -12.20 -16.40 -2.80
CA GLU A 110 -12.19 -17.55 -3.69
C GLU A 110 -10.76 -17.83 -4.19
N GLU A 111 -10.29 -19.05 -3.95
CA GLU A 111 -9.19 -19.60 -4.75
C GLU A 111 -9.78 -19.98 -6.10
N GLU A 112 -9.63 -19.13 -7.12
CA GLU A 112 -10.07 -19.45 -8.47
C GLU A 112 -9.38 -20.77 -8.89
N SER A 113 -10.13 -21.87 -8.86
CA SER A 113 -9.65 -23.21 -9.18
C SER A 113 -9.54 -23.36 -10.69
N GLY A 114 -8.67 -22.55 -11.32
CA GLY A 114 -8.24 -22.64 -12.71
C GLY A 114 -9.24 -23.23 -13.69
N VAL A 115 -10.44 -22.67 -13.80
CA VAL A 115 -11.26 -22.91 -14.99
C VAL A 115 -10.69 -22.00 -16.07
N ARG A 116 -9.85 -22.62 -16.91
CA ARG A 116 -9.33 -22.06 -18.16
C ARG A 116 -10.46 -21.83 -19.16
#